data_AF-A0A4R7HV81-F1
#
_entry.id   AF-A0A4R7HV81-F1
#
_cell.length_a   1.000
_cell.length_b   1.000
_cell.length_c   1.000
_cell.angle_alpha   90.00
_cell.angle_beta   90.00
_cell.angle_gamma   90.00
#
_symmetry.space_group_name_H-M   'P 1'
#
loop_
_entity.id
_entity.type
_entity.pdbx_description
1 polymer ?
#
loop_
_entity_poly.entity_id
_entity_poly.type
_entity_poly.pdbx_seq_one_letter_code
_entity_poly.pdbx_strand_id
1 'polypeptide(L)'
;MTSPNTYRPHPDCRCHPLMITTDDIDRAVPSPVGGRLPERGPLADPCAVANAAAAARSISDIFRTLGITRDQRSTRRLRAVSATYGIALPHRAGKPKRPSPLDDRDKLVNAVIHASNTRDAVQHLGLSSCGTTNRRFEQRCHDEEIELPWKQNTGTARQLNAASAHRVETALPATTSDARVPEELGIGKGGNAYTWIRRRCHPA
;
A
#
# COMPACT_ATOMS: atom_id res chain seq x y z
N MET A 1 -9.22 -32.65 16.94
CA MET A 1 -10.68 -32.63 16.69
C MET A 1 -11.18 -31.24 17.03
N THR A 2 -11.36 -30.37 16.03
CA THR A 2 -11.83 -28.99 16.22
C THR A 2 -13.34 -29.00 16.34
N SER A 3 -13.88 -28.48 17.45
CA SER A 3 -15.31 -28.37 17.68
C SER A 3 -15.98 -27.61 16.52
N PRO A 4 -17.09 -28.11 15.93
CA PRO A 4 -17.84 -27.34 14.95
C PRO A 4 -18.33 -26.04 15.61
N ASN A 5 -18.01 -24.91 15.00
CA ASN A 5 -18.42 -23.59 15.44
C ASN A 5 -19.94 -23.46 15.21
N THR A 6 -20.73 -23.95 16.17
CA THR A 6 -22.20 -23.94 16.10
C THR A 6 -22.68 -22.53 16.40
N TYR A 7 -22.76 -21.70 15.36
CA TYR A 7 -23.45 -20.42 15.45
C TYR A 7 -24.93 -20.68 15.75
N ARG A 8 -25.38 -20.32 16.97
CA ARG A 8 -26.80 -20.21 17.29
C ARG A 8 -27.24 -18.78 16.96
N PRO A 9 -28.09 -18.56 15.96
CA PRO A 9 -28.68 -17.24 15.73
C PRO A 9 -29.43 -16.81 16.99
N HIS A 10 -29.22 -15.57 17.43
CA HIS A 10 -29.92 -15.03 18.61
C HIS A 10 -31.41 -14.92 18.28
N PRO A 11 -32.33 -15.54 19.05
CA PRO A 11 -33.77 -15.53 18.75
C PRO A 11 -34.36 -14.10 18.78
N ASP A 12 -33.67 -13.17 19.44
CA ASP A 12 -34.04 -11.75 19.51
C ASP A 12 -33.20 -10.83 18.60
N CYS A 13 -32.52 -11.35 17.57
CA CYS A 13 -32.01 -10.51 16.48
C CYS A 13 -33.20 -9.97 15.65
N ARG A 14 -34.05 -9.14 16.27
CA ARG A 14 -34.77 -8.11 15.55
C ARG A 14 -33.67 -7.17 15.07
N CYS A 15 -33.30 -7.28 13.79
CA CYS A 15 -32.57 -6.23 13.09
C CYS A 15 -33.44 -4.97 13.23
N HIS A 16 -33.35 -4.24 14.34
CA HIS A 16 -33.89 -2.90 14.42
C HIS A 16 -33.16 -2.16 13.29
N PRO A 17 -33.90 -1.51 12.37
CA PRO A 17 -33.28 -0.72 11.33
C PRO A 17 -32.60 0.45 12.04
N LEU A 18 -31.35 0.26 12.46
CA LEU A 18 -30.43 1.38 12.54
C LEU A 18 -30.39 1.89 11.10
N MET A 19 -31.06 3.02 10.87
CA MET A 19 -31.05 3.77 9.63
C MET A 19 -29.64 4.36 9.44
N ILE A 20 -28.63 3.49 9.37
CA ILE A 20 -27.33 3.82 8.83
C ILE A 20 -27.58 3.82 7.33
N THR A 21 -27.78 5.02 6.81
CA THR A 21 -28.08 5.23 5.40
C THR A 21 -26.87 4.81 4.57
N THR A 22 -27.07 4.53 3.29
CA THR A 22 -25.97 4.26 2.36
C THR A 22 -24.92 5.38 2.40
N ASP A 23 -25.35 6.63 2.66
CA ASP A 23 -24.49 7.81 2.87
C ASP A 23 -23.58 7.69 4.10
N ASP A 24 -24.00 7.05 5.19
CA ASP A 24 -23.18 6.87 6.39
C ASP A 24 -22.05 5.86 6.16
N ILE A 25 -22.32 4.82 5.35
CA ILE A 25 -21.31 3.84 4.93
C ILE A 25 -20.32 4.49 3.95
N ASP A 26 -20.82 5.30 3.03
CA ASP A 26 -19.98 6.02 2.06
C ASP A 26 -19.17 7.15 2.72
N ARG A 27 -19.63 7.75 3.83
CA ARG A 27 -18.83 8.65 4.68
C ARG A 27 -17.76 7.91 5.49
N ALA A 28 -18.06 6.72 6.01
CA ALA A 28 -17.11 5.94 6.83
C ALA A 28 -15.96 5.34 6.01
N VAL A 29 -16.13 5.19 4.68
CA VAL A 29 -15.07 4.72 3.78
C VAL A 29 -14.54 5.91 3.00
N PRO A 30 -13.38 6.50 3.36
CA PRO A 30 -12.85 7.64 2.63
C PRO A 30 -12.68 7.26 1.15
N SER A 31 -13.45 7.96 0.33
CA SER A 31 -13.48 7.79 -1.11
C SER A 31 -12.09 8.13 -1.67
N PRO A 32 -11.44 7.24 -2.43
CA PRO A 32 -10.23 7.61 -3.13
C PRO A 32 -10.57 8.72 -4.14
N VAL A 33 -9.87 9.84 -4.01
CA VAL A 33 -10.04 11.07 -4.79
C VAL A 33 -10.22 10.77 -6.28
N GLY A 34 -11.37 11.19 -6.85
CA GLY A 34 -11.45 11.53 -8.27
C GLY A 34 -12.18 10.58 -9.24
N GLY A 35 -12.98 9.61 -8.79
CA GLY A 35 -13.74 8.75 -9.72
C GLY A 35 -15.21 8.59 -9.34
N ARG A 36 -16.14 9.18 -10.13
CA ARG A 36 -17.55 8.77 -10.09
C ARG A 36 -17.62 7.29 -10.46
N LEU A 37 -18.04 6.47 -9.50
CA LEU A 37 -18.18 5.03 -9.70
C LEU A 37 -19.58 4.73 -10.26
N PRO A 38 -19.72 3.78 -11.20
CA PRO A 38 -21.02 3.40 -11.73
C PRO A 38 -21.90 2.79 -10.63
N GLU A 39 -23.18 3.17 -10.63
CA GLU A 39 -24.24 2.59 -9.82
C GLU A 39 -24.43 1.11 -10.19
N ARG A 40 -23.85 0.20 -9.41
CA ARG A 40 -24.20 -1.23 -9.45
C ARG A 40 -24.22 -1.82 -8.05
N GLY A 41 -25.45 -2.03 -7.56
CA GLY A 41 -25.84 -2.99 -6.52
C GLY A 41 -25.32 -2.71 -5.11
N PRO A 42 -26.16 -2.24 -4.18
CA PRO A 42 -25.71 -2.00 -2.83
C PRO A 42 -25.49 -3.32 -2.09
N LEU A 43 -24.26 -3.53 -1.62
CA LEU A 43 -23.87 -4.43 -0.52
C LEU A 43 -24.46 -3.91 0.81
N ALA A 44 -25.69 -3.39 0.80
CA ALA A 44 -26.21 -2.52 1.85
C ALA A 44 -26.91 -3.27 2.97
N ASP A 45 -27.46 -4.46 2.73
CA ASP A 45 -28.18 -5.16 3.79
C ASP A 45 -27.20 -5.96 4.68
N PRO A 46 -26.96 -5.52 5.92
CA PRO A 46 -26.09 -6.26 6.84
C PRO A 46 -26.69 -7.62 7.20
N CYS A 47 -28.03 -7.76 7.20
CA CYS A 47 -28.70 -9.02 7.53
C CYS A 47 -28.49 -10.03 6.36
N ALA A 48 -28.54 -9.60 5.10
CA ALA A 48 -28.13 -10.43 3.95
C ALA A 48 -26.65 -10.85 4.01
N VAL A 49 -25.75 -9.93 4.40
CA VAL A 49 -24.31 -10.25 4.57
C VAL A 49 -24.11 -11.26 5.70
N ALA A 50 -24.81 -11.12 6.83
CA ALA A 50 -24.74 -12.05 7.95
C ALA A 50 -25.22 -13.44 7.57
N ASN A 51 -26.36 -13.55 6.87
CA ASN A 51 -26.91 -14.81 6.38
C ASN A 51 -25.95 -15.49 5.38
N ALA A 52 -25.41 -14.72 4.43
CA ALA A 52 -24.43 -15.24 3.48
C ALA A 52 -23.14 -15.70 4.18
N ALA A 53 -22.66 -14.94 5.18
CA ALA A 53 -21.45 -15.29 5.94
C ALA A 53 -21.64 -16.54 6.81
N ALA A 54 -22.82 -16.73 7.41
CA ALA A 54 -23.13 -17.89 8.24
C ALA A 54 -23.14 -19.21 7.45
N ALA A 55 -23.60 -19.20 6.20
CA ALA A 55 -23.65 -20.38 5.34
C ALA A 55 -22.36 -20.60 4.52
N ALA A 56 -21.51 -19.57 4.38
CA ALA A 56 -20.35 -19.61 3.50
C ALA A 56 -19.15 -20.35 4.12
N ARG A 57 -18.47 -21.16 3.29
CA ARG A 57 -17.18 -21.79 3.65
C ARG A 57 -16.00 -20.91 3.28
N SER A 58 -16.21 -19.98 2.35
CA SER A 58 -15.19 -19.07 1.82
C SER A 58 -15.76 -17.68 1.55
N ILE A 59 -14.88 -16.69 1.39
CA ILE A 59 -15.29 -15.33 0.99
C ILE A 59 -15.88 -15.35 -0.44
N SER A 60 -15.40 -16.25 -1.31
CA SER A 60 -15.97 -16.42 -2.65
C SER A 60 -17.43 -16.85 -2.60
N ASP A 61 -17.81 -17.70 -1.64
CA ASP A 61 -19.20 -18.15 -1.50
C ASP A 61 -20.10 -16.99 -1.09
N ILE A 62 -19.62 -16.10 -0.20
CA ILE A 62 -20.35 -14.88 0.16
C ILE A 62 -20.63 -14.03 -1.08
N PHE A 63 -19.61 -13.77 -1.90
CA PHE A 63 -19.79 -13.01 -3.14
C PHE A 63 -20.76 -13.66 -4.11
N ARG A 64 -20.69 -14.99 -4.28
CA ARG A 64 -21.60 -15.77 -5.13
C ARG A 64 -23.04 -15.69 -4.60
N THR A 65 -23.26 -15.89 -3.31
CA THR A 65 -24.58 -15.84 -2.67
C THR A 65 -25.20 -14.45 -2.77
N LEU A 66 -24.40 -13.40 -2.64
CA LEU A 66 -24.86 -12.01 -2.78
C LEU A 66 -25.05 -11.59 -4.25
N GLY A 67 -24.62 -12.41 -5.22
CA GLY A 67 -24.68 -12.06 -6.65
C GLY A 67 -23.71 -10.92 -7.03
N ILE A 68 -22.59 -10.78 -6.32
CA ILE A 68 -21.65 -9.67 -6.46
C ILE A 68 -20.33 -10.15 -7.04
N THR A 69 -19.80 -9.40 -8.01
CA THR A 69 -18.48 -9.68 -8.57
C THR A 69 -17.39 -9.52 -7.51
N ARG A 70 -16.48 -10.50 -7.43
CA ARG A 70 -15.34 -10.45 -6.53
C ARG A 70 -14.26 -9.51 -7.08
N ASP A 71 -14.34 -8.25 -6.71
CA ASP A 71 -13.31 -7.24 -6.97
C ASP A 71 -12.75 -6.62 -5.66
N GLN A 72 -11.71 -5.79 -5.78
CA GLN A 72 -11.05 -5.18 -4.62
C GLN A 72 -11.96 -4.20 -3.85
N ARG A 73 -12.85 -3.48 -4.54
CA ARG A 73 -13.79 -2.51 -3.95
C ARG A 73 -14.88 -3.24 -3.18
N SER A 74 -15.50 -4.24 -3.78
CA SER A 74 -16.49 -5.13 -3.18
C SER A 74 -15.92 -5.87 -1.96
N THR A 75 -14.65 -6.28 -2.03
CA THR A 75 -13.92 -6.85 -0.88
C THR A 75 -13.72 -5.86 0.26
N ARG A 76 -13.35 -4.60 -0.05
CA ARG A 76 -13.20 -3.55 0.98
C ARG A 76 -14.54 -3.23 1.64
N ARG A 77 -15.62 -3.14 0.85
CA ARG A 77 -16.98 -2.88 1.36
C ARG A 77 -17.50 -4.01 2.24
N LEU A 78 -17.37 -5.26 1.80
CA LEU A 78 -17.73 -6.43 2.62
C LEU A 78 -16.99 -6.42 3.96
N ARG A 79 -15.70 -6.07 3.96
CA ARG A 79 -14.91 -5.95 5.20
C ARG A 79 -15.41 -4.83 6.10
N ALA A 80 -15.71 -3.65 5.55
CA ALA A 80 -16.23 -2.53 6.32
C ALA A 80 -17.56 -2.89 6.99
N VAL A 81 -18.53 -3.39 6.22
CA VAL A 81 -19.83 -3.85 6.75
C VAL A 81 -19.63 -4.93 7.81
N SER A 82 -18.80 -5.94 7.54
CA SER A 82 -18.56 -7.00 8.52
C SER A 82 -17.94 -6.50 9.83
N ALA A 83 -17.08 -5.48 9.78
CA ALA A 83 -16.47 -4.88 10.96
C ALA A 83 -17.46 -4.01 11.73
N THR A 84 -18.23 -3.16 11.03
CA THR A 84 -19.24 -2.27 11.63
C THR A 84 -20.33 -3.05 12.37
N TYR A 85 -20.77 -4.18 11.81
CA TYR A 85 -21.88 -4.98 12.36
C TYR A 85 -21.43 -6.24 13.11
N GLY A 86 -20.12 -6.42 13.35
CA GLY A 86 -19.60 -7.58 14.09
C GLY A 86 -19.83 -8.94 13.39
N ILE A 87 -19.97 -8.96 12.07
CA ILE A 87 -20.24 -10.19 11.30
C ILE A 87 -18.94 -10.97 11.12
N ALA A 88 -18.89 -12.19 11.66
CA ALA A 88 -17.74 -13.06 11.51
C ALA A 88 -17.63 -13.60 10.08
N LEU A 89 -16.57 -13.23 9.36
CA LEU A 89 -16.28 -13.78 8.04
C LEU A 89 -15.50 -15.12 8.16
N PRO A 90 -15.84 -16.15 7.37
CA PRO A 90 -15.31 -17.52 7.51
C PRO A 90 -13.78 -17.62 7.38
N HIS A 91 -13.13 -16.75 6.59
CA HIS A 91 -11.67 -16.73 6.48
C HIS A 91 -10.93 -16.09 7.68
N ARG A 92 -11.63 -15.38 8.56
CA ARG A 92 -11.05 -14.78 9.77
C ARG A 92 -11.36 -15.56 11.04
N ALA A 93 -12.40 -16.39 11.03
CA ALA A 93 -12.91 -17.07 12.22
C ALA A 93 -11.99 -18.17 12.80
N GLY A 94 -10.80 -18.43 12.24
CA GLY A 94 -9.95 -19.54 12.72
C GLY A 94 -8.45 -19.43 12.49
N LYS A 95 -7.95 -18.33 11.92
CA LYS A 95 -6.50 -18.11 11.83
C LYS A 95 -6.18 -16.84 12.60
N PRO A 96 -5.53 -16.95 13.78
CA PRO A 96 -5.01 -15.76 14.43
C PRO A 96 -4.17 -15.01 13.39
N LYS A 97 -4.40 -13.69 13.26
CA LYS A 97 -3.55 -12.84 12.43
C LYS A 97 -2.14 -13.08 12.95
N ARG A 98 -1.28 -13.72 12.14
CA ARG A 98 0.12 -13.87 12.52
C ARG A 98 0.64 -12.46 12.77
N PRO A 99 1.19 -12.16 13.95
CA PRO A 99 1.70 -10.83 14.23
C PRO A 99 2.70 -10.48 13.13
N SER A 100 2.45 -9.38 12.45
CA SER A 100 3.40 -8.87 11.47
C SER A 100 4.62 -8.38 12.25
N PRO A 101 5.85 -8.52 11.75
CA PRO A 101 7.01 -7.82 12.32
C PRO A 101 6.79 -6.30 12.40
N LEU A 102 5.93 -5.75 11.53
CA LEU A 102 5.50 -4.35 11.57
C LEU A 102 4.54 -4.02 12.72
N ASP A 103 3.89 -5.01 13.32
CA ASP A 103 3.01 -4.78 14.47
C ASP A 103 3.81 -4.70 15.79
N ASP A 104 5.14 -4.94 15.75
CA ASP A 104 6.05 -4.97 16.91
C ASP A 104 6.92 -3.71 16.94
N ARG A 105 6.66 -2.82 17.90
CA ARG A 105 7.33 -1.52 18.03
C ARG A 105 8.83 -1.65 18.25
N ASP A 106 9.27 -2.60 19.07
CA ASP A 106 10.69 -2.76 19.39
C ASP A 106 11.46 -3.23 18.16
N LYS A 107 10.85 -4.12 17.36
CA LYS A 107 11.42 -4.52 16.06
C LYS A 107 11.50 -3.35 15.08
N LEU A 108 10.48 -2.49 15.02
CA LEU A 108 10.50 -1.29 14.17
C LEU A 108 11.64 -0.35 14.58
N VAL A 109 11.75 -0.03 15.86
CA VAL A 109 12.82 0.85 16.39
C VAL A 109 14.19 0.26 16.10
N ASN A 110 14.39 -1.03 16.38
CA ASN A 110 15.65 -1.72 16.10
C ASN A 110 16.01 -1.69 14.60
N ALA A 111 15.04 -1.94 13.72
CA ALA A 111 15.24 -1.86 12.28
C ALA A 111 15.59 -0.43 11.83
N VAL A 112 15.00 0.61 12.43
CA VAL A 112 15.31 2.01 12.13
C VAL A 112 16.72 2.38 12.61
N ILE A 113 17.15 1.95 13.79
CA ILE A 113 18.48 2.28 14.31
C ILE A 113 19.59 1.73 13.40
N HIS A 114 19.40 0.55 12.81
CA HIS A 114 20.43 -0.14 12.03
C HIS A 114 20.37 0.09 10.53
N ALA A 115 19.32 0.75 10.02
CA ALA A 115 19.13 0.95 8.60
C ALA A 115 19.64 2.30 8.10
N SER A 116 20.13 2.32 6.86
CA SER A 116 20.52 3.57 6.18
C SER A 116 19.37 4.21 5.39
N ASN A 117 18.32 3.43 5.08
CA ASN A 117 17.19 3.83 4.27
C ASN A 117 15.98 2.90 4.52
N THR A 118 14.80 3.26 4.00
CA THR A 118 13.55 2.48 4.17
C THR A 118 13.66 1.04 3.67
N ARG A 119 14.39 0.79 2.56
CA ARG A 119 14.55 -0.56 2.01
C ARG A 119 15.37 -1.44 2.95
N ASP A 120 16.47 -0.93 3.50
CA ASP A 120 17.31 -1.65 4.45
C ASP A 120 16.54 -1.97 5.74
N ALA A 121 15.74 -1.03 6.25
CA ALA A 121 14.92 -1.24 7.44
C ALA A 121 13.89 -2.37 7.24
N VAL A 122 13.23 -2.38 6.08
CA VAL A 122 12.29 -3.45 5.71
C VAL A 122 13.00 -4.81 5.57
N GLN A 123 14.21 -4.82 5.02
CA GLN A 123 15.02 -6.03 4.92
C GLN A 123 15.49 -6.54 6.29
N HIS A 124 15.83 -5.64 7.22
CA HIS A 124 16.16 -5.98 8.61
C HIS A 124 15.02 -6.68 9.35
N LEU A 125 13.76 -6.37 9.00
CA LEU A 125 12.58 -7.04 9.53
C LEU A 125 12.32 -8.43 8.89
N GLY A 126 13.19 -8.88 7.97
CA GLY A 126 13.01 -10.11 7.20
C GLY A 126 11.87 -10.03 6.17
N LEU A 127 11.47 -8.81 5.78
CA LEU A 127 10.39 -8.59 4.83
C LEU A 127 10.97 -8.30 3.44
N SER A 128 10.21 -8.70 2.40
CA SER A 128 10.56 -8.33 1.03
C SER A 128 10.33 -6.83 0.82
N SER A 129 11.38 -6.14 0.35
CA SER A 129 11.27 -4.73 0.00
C SER A 129 10.56 -4.57 -1.34
N CYS A 130 9.30 -4.19 -1.27
CA CYS A 130 8.50 -3.73 -2.39
C CYS A 130 7.79 -2.43 -2.01
N GLY A 131 7.31 -1.66 -3.00
CA GLY A 131 6.71 -0.35 -2.76
C GLY A 131 5.57 -0.37 -1.72
N THR A 132 4.75 -1.43 -1.69
CA THR A 132 3.66 -1.57 -0.71
C THR A 132 4.17 -1.85 0.70
N THR A 133 5.18 -2.71 0.86
CA THR A 133 5.78 -3.01 2.18
C THR A 133 6.50 -1.77 2.72
N ASN A 134 7.27 -1.09 1.88
CA ASN A 134 7.98 0.14 2.24
C ASN A 134 6.98 1.22 2.70
N ARG A 135 5.88 1.43 1.96
CA ARG A 135 4.84 2.39 2.33
C ARG A 135 4.15 2.03 3.66
N ARG A 136 3.89 0.73 3.90
CA ARG A 136 3.31 0.27 5.18
C ARG A 136 4.25 0.46 6.35
N PHE A 137 5.53 0.19 6.15
CA PHE A 137 6.56 0.45 7.16
C PHE A 137 6.61 1.94 7.51
N GLU A 138 6.69 2.82 6.52
CA GLU A 138 6.72 4.27 6.76
C GLU A 138 5.45 4.79 7.45
N GLN A 139 4.28 4.32 7.02
CA GLN A 139 3.03 4.65 7.70
C GLN A 139 3.06 4.19 9.15
N ARG A 140 3.59 2.99 9.41
CA ARG A 140 3.62 2.46 10.77
C ARG A 140 4.61 3.19 11.66
N CYS A 141 5.78 3.55 11.16
CA CYS A 141 6.71 4.43 11.87
C CYS A 141 6.05 5.78 12.19
N HIS A 142 5.29 6.36 11.26
CA HIS A 142 4.53 7.58 11.50
C HIS A 142 3.44 7.40 12.57
N ASP A 143 2.66 6.31 12.50
CA ASP A 143 1.60 6.02 13.48
C ASP A 143 2.15 5.78 14.89
N GLU A 144 3.40 5.30 15.01
CA GLU A 144 4.10 5.03 16.28
C GLU A 144 5.05 6.16 16.69
N GLU A 145 5.03 7.29 15.97
CA GLU A 145 5.88 8.47 16.19
C GLU A 145 7.40 8.14 16.19
N ILE A 146 7.80 7.15 15.40
CA ILE A 146 9.21 6.77 15.22
C ILE A 146 9.83 7.64 14.13
N GLU A 147 10.79 8.48 14.51
CA GLU A 147 11.53 9.32 13.57
C GLU A 147 12.38 8.49 12.60
N LEU A 148 12.39 8.88 11.33
CA LEU A 148 13.19 8.25 10.27
C LEU A 148 14.39 9.16 9.95
N PRO A 149 15.58 8.90 10.53
CA PRO A 149 16.71 9.84 10.48
C PRO A 149 17.18 10.12 9.05
N TRP A 150 17.07 9.14 8.15
CA TRP A 150 17.45 9.32 6.74
C TRP A 150 16.47 10.16 5.91
N LYS A 151 15.23 10.37 6.35
CA LYS A 151 14.28 11.23 5.59
C LYS A 151 14.62 12.72 5.73
N GLN A 152 15.20 13.13 6.85
CA GLN A 152 15.61 14.53 7.06
C GLN A 152 16.70 14.97 6.07
N ASN A 153 17.55 14.04 5.62
CA ASN A 153 18.62 14.32 4.67
C ASN A 153 18.18 14.41 3.19
N THR A 154 16.94 14.07 2.85
CA THR A 154 16.48 14.15 1.45
C THR A 154 16.26 15.60 0.98
N GLY A 155 15.95 16.52 1.90
CA GLY A 155 15.88 17.95 1.62
C GLY A 155 17.26 18.54 1.31
N THR A 156 18.26 18.22 2.13
CA THR A 156 19.65 18.67 1.95
C THR A 156 20.34 18.05 0.75
N ALA A 157 20.11 16.76 0.45
CA ALA A 157 20.68 16.14 -0.76
C ALA A 157 20.08 16.74 -2.06
N ARG A 158 18.78 17.06 -2.07
CA ARG A 158 18.17 17.80 -3.20
C ARG A 158 18.69 19.23 -3.31
N GLN A 159 18.86 19.93 -2.18
CA GLN A 159 19.42 21.28 -2.18
C GLN A 159 20.88 21.30 -2.62
N LEU A 160 21.70 20.33 -2.20
CA LEU A 160 23.09 20.19 -2.65
C LEU A 160 23.15 19.88 -4.15
N ASN A 161 22.31 18.98 -4.66
CA ASN A 161 22.24 18.72 -6.10
C ASN A 161 21.74 19.93 -6.91
N ALA A 162 20.77 20.69 -6.38
CA ALA A 162 20.29 21.92 -7.02
C ALA A 162 21.35 23.04 -7.00
N ALA A 163 22.07 23.20 -5.90
CA ALA A 163 23.17 24.16 -5.78
C ALA A 163 24.36 23.78 -6.67
N SER A 164 24.67 22.49 -6.80
CA SER A 164 25.67 21.98 -7.74
C SER A 164 25.26 22.20 -9.20
N ALA A 165 23.98 22.04 -9.55
CA ALA A 165 23.48 22.34 -10.89
C ALA A 165 23.61 23.83 -11.25
N HIS A 166 23.30 24.74 -10.30
CA HIS A 166 23.47 26.18 -10.51
C HIS A 166 24.94 26.62 -10.66
N ARG A 167 25.88 25.93 -10.01
CA ARG A 167 27.33 26.22 -10.13
C ARG A 167 27.93 25.81 -11.47
N VAL A 168 27.36 24.81 -12.14
CA VAL A 168 27.82 24.39 -13.47
C VAL A 168 27.38 25.40 -14.55
N GLU A 169 26.21 26.03 -14.39
CA GLU A 169 25.72 27.05 -15.33
C GLU A 169 26.44 28.40 -15.22
N THR A 170 27.05 28.72 -14.08
CA THR A 170 27.75 30.01 -13.86
C THR A 170 29.25 29.96 -14.09
N ALA A 171 29.82 28.79 -14.41
CA ALA A 171 31.25 28.58 -14.59
C ALA A 171 31.65 28.14 -16.02
N LEU A 172 30.88 28.52 -17.04
CA LEU A 172 31.33 28.46 -18.43
C LEU A 172 31.80 29.86 -18.86
N PRO A 173 33.12 30.15 -18.83
CA PRO A 173 33.63 31.31 -19.55
C PRO A 173 33.37 31.11 -21.03
N ALA A 174 32.79 32.12 -21.67
CA ALA A 174 32.68 32.23 -23.12
C ALA A 174 34.09 32.17 -23.73
N THR A 175 34.57 30.96 -24.03
CA THR A 175 35.73 30.76 -24.89
C THR A 175 35.20 30.55 -26.29
N THR A 176 35.17 31.65 -27.02
CA THR A 176 35.29 31.67 -28.47
C THR A 176 36.47 30.81 -28.90
N SER A 177 36.22 29.70 -29.57
CA SER A 177 37.20 29.16 -30.51
C SER A 177 36.53 28.25 -31.53
N ASP A 178 36.64 28.70 -32.78
CA ASP A 178 36.40 27.95 -34.00
C ASP A 178 37.11 26.58 -33.95
N ALA A 179 36.34 25.52 -33.81
CA ALA A 179 36.74 24.20 -34.26
C ALA A 179 35.57 23.57 -34.98
N ARG A 180 35.68 23.50 -36.32
CA ARG A 180 34.81 22.70 -37.18
C ARG A 180 34.81 21.26 -36.68
N VAL A 181 33.65 20.82 -36.17
CA VAL A 181 33.37 19.41 -35.92
C VAL A 181 32.81 18.82 -37.22
N PRO A 182 33.35 17.68 -37.71
CA PRO A 182 32.83 17.05 -38.91
C PRO A 182 31.42 16.50 -38.66
N GLU A 183 30.57 16.82 -39.61
CA GLU A 183 29.20 16.40 -39.78
C GLU A 183 29.18 14.92 -40.18
N GLU A 184 29.08 14.00 -39.22
CA GLU A 184 28.55 12.64 -39.45
C GLU A 184 28.46 11.85 -38.13
N LEU A 185 27.26 11.79 -37.56
CA LEU A 185 26.70 10.61 -36.88
C LEU A 185 25.28 10.94 -36.38
N GLY A 186 24.29 10.45 -37.12
CA GLY A 186 22.87 10.66 -36.86
C GLY A 186 22.44 10.08 -35.51
N ILE A 187 21.92 10.96 -34.65
CA ILE A 187 21.21 10.58 -33.44
C ILE A 187 19.72 10.47 -33.79
N GLY A 188 19.25 9.22 -33.87
CA GLY A 188 17.83 8.89 -33.92
C GLY A 188 17.12 9.41 -32.66
N LYS A 189 16.07 10.21 -32.87
CA LYS A 189 15.17 10.66 -31.80
C LYS A 189 14.40 9.47 -31.24
N GLY A 190 14.57 9.20 -29.95
CA GLY A 190 13.58 8.49 -29.13
C GLY A 190 14.11 7.27 -28.39
N GLY A 191 14.08 7.34 -27.06
CA GLY A 191 14.13 6.16 -26.19
C GLY A 191 15.24 6.22 -25.14
N ASN A 192 14.82 6.25 -23.87
CA ASN A 192 15.64 6.17 -22.66
C ASN A 192 16.88 5.27 -22.79
N ALA A 193 18.07 5.85 -22.73
CA ALA A 193 19.31 5.11 -22.54
C ALA A 193 19.65 5.07 -21.05
N TYR A 194 19.40 3.92 -20.41
CA TYR A 194 20.06 3.57 -19.15
C TYR A 194 21.51 3.23 -19.47
N THR A 195 22.45 4.11 -19.12
CA THR A 195 23.88 3.84 -19.20
C THR A 195 24.29 2.93 -18.03
N TRP A 196 24.43 1.62 -18.30
CA TRP A 196 25.11 0.69 -17.40
C TRP A 196 26.62 0.82 -17.61
N ILE A 197 27.33 1.38 -16.63
CA ILE A 197 28.80 1.37 -16.61
C ILE A 197 29.26 -0.02 -16.18
N ARG A 198 29.73 -0.84 -17.13
CA ARG A 198 30.49 -2.07 -16.83
C ARG A 198 31.91 -1.68 -16.40
N ARG A 199 32.25 -1.89 -15.12
CA ARG A 199 33.65 -1.96 -14.68
C ARG A 199 34.28 -3.23 -15.29
N ARG A 200 35.33 -3.07 -16.09
CA ARG A 200 36.26 -4.16 -16.42
C ARG A 200 37.21 -4.35 -15.24
N CYS A 201 37.22 -5.52 -14.65
CA CYS A 201 38.33 -5.97 -13.81
C CYS A 201 39.44 -6.50 -14.74
N HIS A 202 40.66 -5.98 -14.60
CA HIS A 202 41.87 -6.61 -15.13
C HIS A 202 42.43 -7.55 -14.06
N PRO A 203 42.76 -8.81 -14.37
CA PRO A 203 43.66 -9.60 -13.52
C PRO A 203 45.12 -9.23 -13.81
N ALA A 204 45.94 -9.34 -12.76
CA ALA A 204 47.40 -9.25 -12.79
C ALA A 204 48.03 -10.51 -13.39
#